data_AF-J9R1Y2-F1
#
_entry.id   AF-J9R1Y2-F1
#
_cell.length_a   1.000
_cell.length_b   1.000
_cell.length_c   1.000
_cell.angle_alpha   90.00
_cell.angle_beta   90.00
_cell.angle_gamma   90.00
#
_symmetry.space_group_name_H-M   'P 1'
#
loop_
_entity.id
_entity.type
_entity.pdbx_description
1 polymer ?
#
loop_
_entity_poly.entity_id
_entity_poly.type
_entity_poly.pdbx_seq_one_letter_code
_entity_poly.pdbx_strand_id
1 'polypeptide(L)'
;MKIKNVLLPVAALVLFSCNTDKNKVTETSANDSISTVETSTTDSLATETNEALALRVKDYLNNSFLTKEDAKTIAPEDKKFKLAQVDLNNDGKNEIFVHLTSSSFCGSGGCTVLLLQNDLKPITTFTVTTPPFWVQSKEENGWKVLSVQDREGWKTLTFSNGTYPSNPSLLDASKEPNKAEATEVLSETNTEVYTF
;
A
#
# COMPACT_ATOMS: atom_id res chain seq x y z
N MET A 1 50.31 -19.20 6.58
CA MET A 1 50.35 -18.24 5.45
C MET A 1 50.60 -16.86 6.04
N LYS A 2 51.55 -16.12 5.47
CA LYS A 2 52.24 -14.98 6.11
C LYS A 2 51.36 -13.74 6.23
N ILE A 3 51.35 -13.14 7.42
CA ILE A 3 50.80 -11.81 7.70
C ILE A 3 51.88 -10.78 7.38
N LYS A 4 51.55 -9.74 6.61
CA LYS A 4 52.27 -8.45 6.65
C LYS A 4 51.28 -7.31 6.46
N ASN A 5 51.00 -6.62 7.57
CA ASN A 5 50.46 -5.27 7.58
C ASN A 5 51.53 -4.30 7.06
N VAL A 6 51.13 -3.38 6.19
CA VAL A 6 51.91 -2.19 5.85
C VAL A 6 51.03 -0.98 6.13
N LEU A 7 51.51 -0.18 7.09
CA LEU A 7 51.00 1.13 7.49
C LEU A 7 51.77 2.19 6.70
N LEU A 8 51.09 3.17 6.12
CA LEU A 8 51.72 4.41 5.64
C LEU A 8 50.78 5.60 5.89
N PRO A 9 51.23 6.66 6.60
CA PRO A 9 50.44 7.88 6.82
C PRO A 9 50.96 9.05 5.96
N VAL A 10 50.07 9.90 5.44
CA VAL A 10 50.38 11.33 5.18
C VAL A 10 49.10 12.16 5.31
N ALA A 11 49.20 13.19 6.15
CA ALA A 11 48.22 14.23 6.39
C ALA A 11 48.32 15.38 5.37
N ALA A 12 47.25 16.14 5.15
CA ALA A 12 47.28 17.61 5.26
C ALA A 12 45.88 18.24 5.07
N LEU A 13 45.59 19.18 5.97
CA LEU A 13 44.50 20.16 5.98
C LEU A 13 44.47 21.03 4.73
N VAL A 14 43.26 21.46 4.32
CA VAL A 14 42.98 22.88 4.00
C VAL A 14 41.57 23.26 4.45
N LEU A 15 41.49 24.34 5.24
CA LEU A 15 40.28 25.03 5.69
C LEU A 15 39.94 26.15 4.68
N PHE A 16 38.67 26.31 4.31
CA PHE A 16 38.08 27.55 3.80
C PHE A 16 36.63 27.62 4.32
N SER A 17 36.38 28.31 5.44
CA SER A 17 35.95 29.71 5.59
C SER A 17 34.59 30.04 4.94
N CYS A 18 33.58 30.22 5.79
CA CYS A 18 32.31 30.87 5.48
C CYS A 18 32.50 32.37 5.22
N ASN A 19 31.66 32.97 4.36
CA ASN A 19 31.27 34.35 4.57
C ASN A 19 29.75 34.53 4.40
N THR A 20 29.15 35.12 5.43
CA THR A 20 27.78 35.64 5.45
C THR A 20 27.90 37.14 5.28
N ASP A 21 27.20 37.72 4.31
CA ASP A 21 26.95 39.16 4.30
C ASP A 21 25.49 39.47 4.05
N LYS A 22 25.01 40.44 4.83
CA LYS A 22 23.63 40.90 4.93
C LYS A 22 23.35 42.02 3.92
N ASN A 23 22.04 42.18 3.66
CA ASN A 23 21.32 43.45 3.51
C ASN A 23 21.16 44.04 2.10
N LYS A 24 19.91 44.13 1.61
CA LYS A 24 19.14 45.40 1.48
C LYS A 24 17.80 45.15 0.73
N VAL A 25 16.72 45.68 1.28
CA VAL A 25 15.35 45.68 0.74
C VAL A 25 15.19 46.78 -0.34
N THR A 26 14.28 46.58 -1.30
CA THR A 26 13.16 47.51 -1.64
C THR A 26 12.85 47.65 -3.15
N GLU A 27 11.57 47.35 -3.47
CA GLU A 27 10.66 47.87 -4.52
C GLU A 27 10.66 47.35 -5.99
N THR A 28 9.61 46.53 -6.25
CA THR A 28 8.44 46.80 -7.13
C THR A 28 8.51 46.78 -8.67
N SER A 29 7.58 45.96 -9.22
CA SER A 29 6.81 46.04 -10.48
C SER A 29 7.26 45.32 -11.76
N ALA A 30 6.52 44.22 -12.01
CA ALA A 30 5.70 43.93 -13.19
C ALA A 30 6.30 43.28 -14.45
N ASN A 31 5.54 42.27 -14.91
CA ASN A 31 5.51 41.57 -16.21
C ASN A 31 6.67 40.58 -16.47
N ASP A 32 6.50 39.43 -17.09
CA ASP A 32 5.36 38.64 -17.58
C ASP A 32 6.01 37.34 -18.10
N SER A 33 5.32 36.22 -17.90
CA SER A 33 5.40 34.98 -18.68
C SER A 33 6.63 34.04 -18.63
N ILE A 34 6.26 32.80 -18.27
CA ILE A 34 6.60 31.51 -18.91
C ILE A 34 7.75 30.67 -18.31
N SER A 35 7.27 29.60 -17.68
CA SER A 35 7.71 28.21 -17.78
C SER A 35 9.16 27.88 -17.42
N THR A 36 9.30 27.36 -16.21
CA THR A 36 10.12 26.16 -16.03
C THR A 36 9.34 25.24 -15.09
N VAL A 37 8.68 24.25 -15.70
CA VAL A 37 8.12 23.09 -15.01
C VAL A 37 9.31 22.32 -14.46
N GLU A 38 9.62 22.51 -13.19
CA GLU A 38 10.42 21.56 -12.45
C GLU A 38 9.49 20.48 -11.92
N THR A 39 9.45 19.38 -12.67
CA THR A 39 8.97 18.09 -12.22
C THR A 39 9.82 17.64 -11.03
N SER A 40 9.34 17.91 -9.83
CA SER A 40 9.83 17.29 -8.60
C SER A 40 8.90 16.14 -8.22
N THR A 41 9.00 15.03 -8.97
CA THR A 41 8.44 13.74 -8.57
C THR A 41 9.38 13.08 -7.57
N THR A 42 9.30 13.45 -6.30
CA THR A 42 9.73 12.61 -5.18
C THR A 42 9.17 13.23 -3.91
N ASP A 43 8.49 12.42 -3.09
CA ASP A 43 8.04 12.73 -1.71
C ASP A 43 6.59 13.22 -1.46
N SER A 44 5.61 12.81 -2.27
CA SER A 44 4.18 13.08 -2.01
C SER A 44 3.33 11.81 -1.87
N LEU A 45 3.81 10.81 -1.13
CA LEU A 45 3.03 9.59 -0.82
C LEU A 45 2.69 9.42 0.66
N ALA A 46 3.09 10.36 1.52
CA ALA A 46 2.63 10.40 2.90
C ALA A 46 1.34 11.26 2.94
N THR A 47 0.21 10.57 3.05
CA THR A 47 -1.16 11.12 3.15
C THR A 47 -1.80 11.56 1.83
N GLU A 48 -1.91 10.61 0.89
CA GLU A 48 -2.85 10.73 -0.23
C GLU A 48 -4.30 10.57 0.27
N THR A 49 -5.23 11.37 -0.27
CA THR A 49 -6.67 11.19 0.05
C THR A 49 -7.22 9.92 -0.60
N ASN A 50 -8.30 9.35 -0.05
CA ASN A 50 -8.88 8.14 -0.62
C ASN A 50 -9.41 8.37 -2.05
N GLU A 51 -9.81 9.58 -2.43
CA GLU A 51 -10.26 9.91 -3.78
C GLU A 51 -9.11 9.89 -4.79
N ALA A 52 -7.96 10.47 -4.43
CA ALA A 52 -6.77 10.43 -5.29
C ALA A 52 -6.26 8.99 -5.45
N LEU A 53 -6.22 8.24 -4.35
CA LEU A 53 -5.87 6.82 -4.39
C LEU A 53 -6.86 6.02 -5.25
N ALA A 54 -8.17 6.27 -5.13
CA ALA A 54 -9.20 5.59 -5.91
C ALA A 54 -9.01 5.80 -7.42
N LEU A 55 -8.55 6.97 -7.85
CA LEU A 55 -8.20 7.21 -9.25
C LEU A 55 -7.02 6.34 -9.71
N ARG A 56 -5.95 6.26 -8.91
CA ARG A 56 -4.80 5.39 -9.23
C ARG A 56 -5.20 3.92 -9.28
N VAL A 57 -6.01 3.48 -8.31
CA VAL A 57 -6.51 2.09 -8.25
C VAL A 57 -7.43 1.79 -9.43
N LYS A 58 -8.31 2.72 -9.81
CA LYS A 58 -9.15 2.59 -11.01
C LYS A 58 -8.31 2.38 -12.27
N ASP A 59 -7.25 3.15 -12.44
CA ASP A 59 -6.36 3.00 -13.59
C ASP A 59 -5.61 1.67 -13.56
N TYR A 60 -5.12 1.24 -12.39
CA TYR A 60 -4.51 -0.08 -12.22
C TYR A 60 -5.50 -1.21 -12.56
N LEU A 61 -6.73 -1.12 -12.06
CA LEU A 61 -7.73 -2.16 -12.29
C LEU A 61 -8.05 -2.32 -13.78
N ASN A 62 -8.25 -1.22 -14.51
CA ASN A 62 -8.58 -1.27 -15.93
C ASN A 62 -7.41 -1.63 -16.84
N ASN A 63 -6.19 -1.22 -16.48
CA ASN A 63 -5.05 -1.30 -17.40
C ASN A 63 -4.05 -2.41 -17.06
N SER A 64 -4.05 -2.91 -15.82
CA SER A 64 -3.06 -3.88 -15.32
C SER A 64 -3.68 -5.13 -14.72
N PHE A 65 -4.78 -5.00 -13.98
CA PHE A 65 -5.41 -6.14 -13.32
C PHE A 65 -6.34 -6.93 -14.26
N LEU A 66 -7.29 -6.24 -14.91
CA LEU A 66 -8.22 -6.88 -15.83
C LEU A 66 -7.54 -7.23 -17.14
N THR A 67 -7.81 -8.44 -17.66
CA THR A 67 -7.47 -8.76 -19.04
C THR A 67 -8.38 -8.01 -20.02
N LYS A 68 -8.01 -7.96 -21.30
CA LYS A 68 -8.85 -7.36 -22.34
C LYS A 68 -10.19 -8.09 -22.49
N GLU A 69 -10.19 -9.38 -22.18
CA GLU A 69 -11.36 -10.24 -22.20
C GLU A 69 -12.27 -9.91 -21.02
N ASP A 70 -11.73 -9.82 -19.80
CA ASP A 70 -12.50 -9.44 -18.60
C ASP A 70 -13.13 -8.05 -18.76
N ALA A 71 -12.36 -7.10 -19.31
CA ALA A 71 -12.84 -5.73 -19.52
C ALA A 71 -14.06 -5.65 -20.48
N LYS A 72 -14.26 -6.66 -21.34
CA LYS A 72 -15.41 -6.75 -22.25
C LYS A 72 -16.61 -7.47 -21.62
N THR A 73 -16.38 -8.39 -20.69
CA THR A 73 -17.42 -9.25 -20.13
C THR A 73 -18.00 -8.70 -18.83
N ILE A 74 -17.21 -7.95 -18.05
CA ILE A 74 -17.65 -7.35 -16.80
C ILE A 74 -18.53 -6.14 -17.10
N ALA A 75 -19.78 -6.21 -16.65
CA ALA A 75 -20.74 -5.14 -16.82
C ALA A 75 -20.31 -3.87 -16.06
N PRO A 76 -20.57 -2.65 -16.57
CA PRO A 76 -20.18 -1.40 -15.90
C PRO A 76 -20.66 -1.29 -14.45
N GLU A 77 -21.86 -1.78 -14.15
CA GLU A 77 -22.45 -1.80 -12.81
C GLU A 77 -21.71 -2.73 -11.83
N ASP A 78 -20.93 -3.67 -12.34
CA ASP A 78 -20.14 -4.63 -11.58
C ASP A 78 -18.71 -4.14 -11.33
N LYS A 79 -18.27 -3.05 -11.96
CA LYS A 79 -16.95 -2.46 -11.73
C LYS A 79 -16.96 -1.57 -10.49
N LYS A 80 -17.05 -2.20 -9.32
CA LYS A 80 -17.09 -1.53 -8.01
C LYS A 80 -16.04 -2.08 -7.07
N PHE A 81 -15.46 -1.19 -6.27
CA PHE A 81 -14.49 -1.55 -5.26
C PHE A 81 -14.56 -0.66 -4.02
N LYS A 82 -14.01 -1.17 -2.92
CA LYS A 82 -13.78 -0.47 -1.65
C LYS A 82 -12.29 -0.44 -1.36
N LEU A 83 -11.84 0.59 -0.65
CA LEU A 83 -10.44 0.78 -0.28
C LEU A 83 -10.23 0.77 1.23
N ALA A 84 -9.09 0.26 1.66
CA ALA A 84 -8.52 0.54 2.96
C ALA A 84 -6.99 0.63 2.87
N GLN A 85 -6.38 1.40 3.77
CA GLN A 85 -4.94 1.65 3.79
C GLN A 85 -4.40 1.36 5.19
N VAL A 86 -3.28 0.63 5.27
CA VAL A 86 -2.59 0.34 6.53
C VAL A 86 -1.14 -0.04 6.25
N ASP A 87 -0.22 0.46 7.07
CA ASP A 87 1.18 0.04 7.04
C ASP A 87 1.32 -1.33 7.72
N LEU A 88 1.50 -2.38 6.91
CA LEU A 88 1.60 -3.75 7.40
C LEU A 88 3.03 -4.14 7.73
N ASN A 89 4.05 -3.44 7.24
CA ASN A 89 5.46 -3.81 7.42
C ASN A 89 6.28 -2.76 8.22
N ASN A 90 5.62 -1.70 8.67
CA ASN A 90 6.16 -0.54 9.37
C ASN A 90 7.28 0.19 8.60
N ASP A 91 7.23 0.21 7.27
CA ASP A 91 8.18 0.97 6.45
C ASP A 91 7.78 2.46 6.27
N GLY A 92 6.64 2.86 6.86
CA GLY A 92 6.09 4.20 6.77
C GLY A 92 5.22 4.43 5.53
N LYS A 93 4.97 3.40 4.71
CA LYS A 93 4.09 3.44 3.55
C LYS A 93 2.94 2.47 3.75
N ASN A 94 1.72 2.94 3.53
CA ASN A 94 0.57 2.06 3.64
C ASN A 94 0.52 1.07 2.46
N GLU A 95 0.25 -0.19 2.79
CA GLU A 95 -0.35 -1.12 1.84
C GLU A 95 -1.83 -0.81 1.64
N ILE A 96 -2.33 -1.20 0.47
CA ILE A 96 -3.67 -0.86 0.00
C ILE A 96 -4.47 -2.15 -0.18
N PHE A 97 -5.56 -2.26 0.56
CA PHE A 97 -6.59 -3.26 0.33
C PHE A 97 -7.59 -2.74 -0.71
N VAL A 98 -7.85 -3.54 -1.75
CA VAL A 98 -8.86 -3.28 -2.78
C VAL A 98 -9.86 -4.41 -2.78
N HIS A 99 -11.04 -4.19 -2.22
CA HIS A 99 -12.12 -5.18 -2.19
C HIS A 99 -13.04 -5.00 -3.37
N LEU A 100 -13.08 -5.98 -4.27
CA LEU A 100 -13.98 -5.99 -5.42
C LEU A 100 -15.34 -6.55 -4.98
N THR A 101 -16.39 -5.72 -5.02
CA THR A 101 -17.62 -5.99 -4.26
C THR A 101 -18.78 -6.56 -5.07
N SER A 102 -18.62 -6.74 -6.38
CA SER A 102 -19.73 -7.09 -7.28
C SER A 102 -19.74 -8.56 -7.67
N SER A 103 -20.84 -9.04 -8.25
CA SER A 103 -21.03 -10.44 -8.64
C SER A 103 -19.93 -10.98 -9.56
N SER A 104 -19.39 -10.16 -10.45
CA SER A 104 -18.27 -10.55 -11.32
C SER A 104 -16.99 -10.95 -10.55
N PHE A 105 -16.85 -10.53 -9.29
CA PHE A 105 -15.68 -10.78 -8.44
C PHE A 105 -16.01 -11.56 -7.16
N CYS A 106 -17.29 -11.86 -6.95
CA CYS A 106 -17.82 -12.47 -5.74
C CYS A 106 -18.62 -13.73 -6.06
N GLY A 107 -18.32 -14.82 -5.37
CA GLY A 107 -19.09 -16.06 -5.39
C GLY A 107 -19.71 -16.37 -4.03
N SER A 108 -20.29 -17.56 -3.90
CA SER A 108 -20.84 -18.03 -2.62
C SER A 108 -19.77 -18.17 -1.53
N GLY A 109 -18.50 -18.33 -1.90
CA GLY A 109 -17.37 -18.46 -0.98
C GLY A 109 -16.76 -17.13 -0.51
N GLY A 110 -17.17 -16.00 -1.08
CA GLY A 110 -16.58 -14.69 -0.78
C GLY A 110 -16.17 -13.95 -2.06
N CYS A 111 -15.53 -12.81 -1.87
CA CYS A 111 -15.10 -11.89 -2.91
C CYS A 111 -13.59 -11.94 -3.13
N THR A 112 -13.16 -11.30 -4.22
CA THR A 112 -11.75 -11.03 -4.48
C THR A 112 -11.32 -9.78 -3.72
N VAL A 113 -10.22 -9.88 -2.97
CA VAL A 113 -9.57 -8.73 -2.33
C VAL A 113 -8.11 -8.69 -2.76
N LEU A 114 -7.66 -7.56 -3.28
CA LEU A 114 -6.26 -7.34 -3.63
C LEU A 114 -5.55 -6.65 -2.47
N LEU A 115 -4.34 -7.08 -2.17
CA LEU A 115 -3.39 -6.37 -1.33
C LEU A 115 -2.25 -5.89 -2.22
N LEU A 116 -2.06 -4.58 -2.26
CA LEU A 116 -1.08 -3.91 -3.09
C LEU A 116 -0.11 -3.12 -2.22
N GLN A 117 1.13 -2.97 -2.68
CA GLN A 117 2.05 -1.96 -2.15
C GLN A 117 1.52 -0.56 -2.44
N ASN A 118 2.07 0.45 -1.78
CA ASN A 118 1.72 1.86 -2.02
C ASN A 118 1.86 2.30 -3.50
N ASP A 119 2.79 1.70 -4.24
CA ASP A 119 3.01 1.92 -5.68
C ASP A 119 2.14 1.03 -6.60
N LEU A 120 1.12 0.38 -6.03
CA LEU A 120 0.17 -0.54 -6.67
C LEU A 120 0.77 -1.86 -7.19
N LYS A 121 2.01 -2.20 -6.83
CA LYS A 121 2.52 -3.55 -7.08
C LYS A 121 1.74 -4.59 -6.28
N PRO A 122 1.31 -5.70 -6.88
CA PRO A 122 0.56 -6.73 -6.17
C PRO A 122 1.43 -7.45 -5.13
N ILE A 123 0.87 -7.65 -3.94
CA ILE A 123 1.45 -8.48 -2.86
C ILE A 123 0.69 -9.81 -2.77
N THR A 124 -0.64 -9.73 -2.62
CA THR A 124 -1.51 -10.90 -2.51
C THR A 124 -2.85 -10.64 -3.17
N THR A 125 -3.34 -11.61 -3.93
CA THR A 125 -4.73 -11.67 -4.36
C THR A 125 -5.44 -12.68 -3.47
N PHE A 126 -6.28 -12.21 -2.57
CA PHE A 126 -7.13 -13.06 -1.75
C PHE A 126 -8.36 -13.49 -2.54
N THR A 127 -8.63 -14.78 -2.49
CA THR A 127 -9.79 -15.45 -3.06
C THR A 127 -10.61 -16.05 -1.94
N VAL A 128 -11.92 -16.19 -2.13
CA VAL A 128 -12.80 -16.88 -1.15
C VAL A 128 -12.68 -16.23 0.24
N THR A 129 -12.70 -14.90 0.26
CA THR A 129 -12.63 -14.13 1.51
C THR A 129 -13.74 -13.11 1.52
N THR A 130 -14.30 -12.86 2.69
CA THR A 130 -15.23 -11.75 2.89
C THR A 130 -14.65 -10.90 4.02
N PRO A 131 -14.62 -9.57 3.89
CA PRO A 131 -14.30 -8.73 5.04
C PRO A 131 -15.20 -9.06 6.24
N PRO A 132 -14.84 -8.69 7.47
CA PRO A 132 -13.78 -7.76 7.82
C PRO A 132 -12.38 -8.36 7.76
N PHE A 133 -11.41 -7.53 7.35
CA PHE A 133 -9.99 -7.80 7.61
C PHE A 133 -9.57 -7.08 8.89
N TRP A 134 -9.02 -7.86 9.81
CA TRP A 134 -8.43 -7.38 11.05
C TRP A 134 -6.92 -7.42 10.95
N VAL A 135 -6.28 -6.31 11.26
CA VAL A 135 -4.82 -6.21 11.38
C VAL A 135 -4.48 -6.32 12.86
N GLN A 136 -3.72 -7.35 13.22
CA GLN A 136 -3.22 -7.51 14.59
C GLN A 136 -2.02 -6.61 14.83
N SER A 137 -1.83 -6.21 16.08
CA SER A 137 -0.62 -5.51 16.55
C SER A 137 0.61 -6.43 16.54
N LYS A 138 0.37 -7.75 16.52
CA LYS A 138 1.41 -8.77 16.40
C LYS A 138 2.02 -8.76 15.00
N GLU A 139 3.35 -8.91 14.96
CA GLU A 139 4.12 -9.05 13.74
C GLU A 139 4.82 -10.41 13.66
N GLU A 140 4.86 -10.96 12.45
CA GLU A 140 5.60 -12.15 12.10
C GLU A 140 6.29 -11.95 10.75
N ASN A 141 7.54 -12.36 10.62
CA ASN A 141 8.34 -12.19 9.39
C ASN A 141 8.43 -10.73 8.91
N GLY A 142 8.38 -9.77 9.82
CA GLY A 142 8.43 -8.33 9.52
C GLY A 142 7.12 -7.73 9.01
N TRP A 143 6.01 -8.46 9.09
CA TRP A 143 4.69 -8.00 8.66
C TRP A 143 3.64 -8.25 9.75
N LYS A 144 2.62 -7.40 9.83
CA LYS A 144 1.50 -7.56 10.74
C LYS A 144 0.69 -8.80 10.37
N VAL A 145 0.26 -9.53 11.39
CA VAL A 145 -0.59 -10.72 11.22
C VAL A 145 -2.01 -10.26 10.89
N LEU A 146 -2.64 -10.87 9.89
CA LEU A 146 -4.04 -10.59 9.54
C LEU A 146 -4.96 -11.66 10.10
N SER A 147 -6.18 -11.27 10.43
CA SER A 147 -7.28 -12.18 10.76
C SER A 147 -8.50 -11.88 9.92
N VAL A 148 -9.11 -12.94 9.40
CA VAL A 148 -10.38 -12.90 8.68
C VAL A 148 -11.29 -13.98 9.24
N GLN A 149 -12.58 -13.89 8.94
CA GLN A 149 -13.55 -14.90 9.35
C GLN A 149 -14.23 -15.47 8.11
N ASP A 150 -14.38 -16.80 8.09
CA ASP A 150 -15.24 -17.49 7.12
C ASP A 150 -16.30 -18.32 7.83
N ARG A 151 -16.98 -19.21 7.10
CA ARG A 151 -18.04 -20.06 7.65
C ARG A 151 -17.55 -21.07 8.70
N GLU A 152 -16.27 -21.42 8.67
CA GLU A 152 -15.65 -22.37 9.59
C GLU A 152 -15.02 -21.67 10.81
N GLY A 153 -14.95 -20.34 10.79
CA GLY A 153 -14.50 -19.52 11.90
C GLY A 153 -13.34 -18.61 11.52
N TRP A 154 -12.56 -18.23 12.52
CA TRP A 154 -11.44 -17.30 12.34
C TRP A 154 -10.27 -17.99 11.65
N LYS A 155 -9.64 -17.29 10.70
CA LYS A 155 -8.41 -17.72 10.02
C LYS A 155 -7.32 -16.69 10.30
N THR A 156 -6.11 -17.17 10.58
CA THR A 156 -4.93 -16.32 10.81
C THR A 156 -4.02 -16.39 9.60
N LEU A 157 -3.68 -15.25 9.03
CA LEU A 157 -2.84 -15.13 7.85
C LEU A 157 -1.51 -14.49 8.26
N THR A 158 -0.45 -15.29 8.21
CA THR A 158 0.93 -14.85 8.44
C THR A 158 1.61 -14.63 7.09
N PHE A 159 2.27 -13.49 6.93
CA PHE A 159 3.08 -13.22 5.74
C PHE A 159 4.29 -14.15 5.70
N SER A 160 4.55 -14.79 4.57
CA SER A 160 5.73 -15.63 4.38
C SER A 160 6.04 -15.76 2.89
N ASN A 161 7.32 -15.92 2.55
CA ASN A 161 7.77 -16.08 1.16
C ASN A 161 7.26 -14.98 0.21
N GLY A 162 7.14 -13.75 0.71
CA GLY A 162 6.73 -12.58 -0.08
C GLY A 162 5.23 -12.42 -0.29
N THR A 163 4.38 -13.18 0.40
CA THR A 163 2.91 -13.07 0.26
C THR A 163 2.16 -13.56 1.51
N TYR A 164 0.87 -13.24 1.63
CA TYR A 164 -0.05 -13.90 2.56
C TYR A 164 -0.70 -15.13 1.90
N PRO A 165 -1.27 -16.07 2.67
CA PRO A 165 -2.09 -17.15 2.12
C PRO A 165 -3.24 -16.59 1.27
N SER A 166 -3.25 -16.91 -0.03
CA SER A 166 -4.19 -16.34 -1.01
C SER A 166 -5.62 -16.90 -0.92
N ASN A 167 -5.82 -18.03 -0.24
CA ASN A 167 -7.15 -18.57 0.02
C ASN A 167 -7.28 -18.92 1.51
N PRO A 168 -7.88 -18.04 2.32
CA PRO A 168 -8.06 -18.27 3.75
C PRO A 168 -8.90 -19.51 4.08
N SER A 169 -9.79 -19.95 3.18
CA SER A 169 -10.64 -21.11 3.41
C SER A 169 -9.88 -22.44 3.42
N LEU A 170 -8.60 -22.44 3.04
CA LEU A 170 -7.72 -23.61 3.10
C LEU A 170 -6.90 -23.66 4.39
N LEU A 171 -7.01 -22.63 5.23
CA LEU A 171 -6.31 -22.56 6.51
C LEU A 171 -7.12 -23.25 7.60
N ASP A 172 -6.41 -23.79 8.60
CA ASP A 172 -7.06 -24.29 9.80
C ASP A 172 -7.79 -23.18 10.57
N ALA A 173 -8.84 -23.55 11.29
CA ALA A 173 -9.50 -22.63 12.20
C ALA A 173 -8.54 -22.16 13.30
N SER A 174 -8.64 -20.88 13.64
CA SER A 174 -7.84 -20.21 14.66
C SER A 174 -8.75 -19.58 15.71
N LYS A 175 -8.14 -19.02 16.75
CA LYS A 175 -8.88 -18.27 17.77
C LYS A 175 -9.27 -16.90 17.21
N GLU A 176 -10.38 -16.35 17.71
CA GLU A 176 -10.72 -14.95 17.49
C GLU A 176 -9.56 -14.04 17.89
N PRO A 177 -9.19 -13.03 17.07
CA PRO A 177 -8.16 -12.07 17.45
C PRO A 177 -8.59 -11.29 18.69
N ASN A 178 -7.63 -10.96 19.54
CA ASN A 178 -7.87 -10.06 20.66
C ASN A 178 -8.22 -8.66 20.13
N LYS A 179 -9.47 -8.22 20.30
CA LYS A 179 -9.95 -6.91 19.81
C LYS A 179 -9.25 -5.70 20.43
N ALA A 180 -8.60 -5.87 21.59
CA ALA A 180 -7.75 -4.81 22.17
C ALA A 180 -6.40 -4.66 21.44
N GLU A 181 -6.00 -5.67 20.68
CA GLU A 181 -4.72 -5.74 19.97
C GLU A 181 -4.92 -5.89 18.45
N ALA A 182 -6.12 -5.64 17.95
CA ALA A 182 -6.43 -5.74 16.53
C ALA A 182 -7.36 -4.62 16.09
N THR A 183 -7.19 -4.14 14.86
CA THR A 183 -8.01 -3.10 14.27
C THR A 183 -8.67 -3.62 13.00
N GLU A 184 -9.98 -3.43 12.88
CA GLU A 184 -10.70 -3.67 11.63
C GLU A 184 -10.30 -2.58 10.63
N VAL A 185 -9.69 -2.97 9.51
CA VAL A 185 -9.16 -2.04 8.51
C VAL A 185 -10.05 -1.98 7.27
N LEU A 186 -10.54 -3.13 6.82
CA LEU A 186 -11.46 -3.22 5.69
C LEU A 186 -12.80 -3.76 6.20
N SER A 187 -13.82 -2.91 6.22
CA SER A 187 -15.16 -3.26 6.66
C SER A 187 -16.07 -3.64 5.50
N GLU A 188 -17.03 -4.54 5.75
CA GLU A 188 -18.08 -4.86 4.77
C GLU A 188 -19.06 -3.70 4.57
N THR A 189 -19.42 -2.95 5.61
CA THR A 189 -20.59 -2.05 5.58
C THR A 189 -20.23 -0.57 5.64
N ASN A 190 -19.06 -0.21 6.19
CA ASN A 190 -18.70 1.18 6.52
C ASN A 190 -17.58 1.76 5.64
N THR A 191 -17.45 1.27 4.41
CA THR A 191 -16.41 1.72 3.48
C THR A 191 -17.04 2.30 2.22
N GLU A 192 -16.56 3.47 1.80
CA GLU A 192 -16.98 4.13 0.56
C GLU A 192 -16.77 3.20 -0.65
N VAL A 193 -17.73 3.24 -1.58
CA VAL A 193 -17.70 2.44 -2.81
C VAL A 193 -17.34 3.33 -3.98
N TYR A 194 -16.28 2.94 -4.69
CA TYR A 194 -15.82 3.56 -5.92
C TYR A 194 -16.18 2.71 -7.13
N THR A 195 -16.13 3.30 -8.32
CA THR A 195 -16.30 2.62 -9.60
C THR A 195 -15.05 2.75 -10.47
N PHE A 196 -14.81 1.77 -11.34
CA PHE A 196 -13.66 1.76 -12.26
C PHE A 196 -14.04 1.48 -13.71
#